data_AF-A0A658Z4Q4-F1
#
_entry.id   AF-A0A658Z4Q4-F1
#
_cell.length_a   1.000
_cell.length_b   1.000
_cell.length_c   1.000
_cell.angle_alpha   90.00
_cell.angle_beta   90.00
_cell.angle_gamma   90.00
#
_symmetry.space_group_name_H-M   'P 1'
#
loop_
_entity.id
_entity.type
_entity.pdbx_description
1 polymer ?
#
loop_
_entity_poly.entity_id
_entity_poly.type
_entity_poly.pdbx_seq_one_letter_code
_entity_poly.pdbx_strand_id
1 'polypeptide(L)'
;MHDLNKDIIFPLQIFALSNNVLYNFPEQGVVPVLYVIYAQDKADSLEKRLSVRPAHLARLQLLHDEGRLLTAGPMPAVDSNDPGAAGFTGSTVIAEFESLEAAQAWADANIP
;
A
#
# COMPACT_ATOMS: atom_id res chain seq x y z
N MET A 1 -8.30 -22.99 -6.67
CA MET A 1 -9.32 -21.92 -6.77
C MET A 1 -8.58 -20.63 -6.55
N HIS A 2 -8.49 -19.79 -7.59
CA HIS A 2 -7.82 -18.49 -7.54
C HIS A 2 -8.57 -17.61 -6.54
N ASP A 3 -8.03 -17.47 -5.33
CA ASP A 3 -8.33 -16.30 -4.50
C ASP A 3 -7.77 -15.12 -5.29
N LEU A 4 -8.64 -14.41 -6.04
CA LEU A 4 -8.23 -13.19 -6.70
C LEU A 4 -7.65 -12.26 -5.62
N ASN A 5 -6.39 -11.89 -5.81
CA ASN A 5 -5.80 -10.72 -5.16
C ASN A 5 -6.84 -9.61 -5.17
N LYS A 6 -7.37 -9.28 -4.00
CA LYS A 6 -8.27 -8.12 -3.83
C LYS A 6 -7.48 -6.81 -3.84
N ASP A 7 -6.19 -6.89 -4.15
CA ASP A 7 -5.29 -5.76 -4.28
C ASP A 7 -5.58 -5.09 -5.61
N ILE A 8 -6.36 -4.03 -5.54
CA ILE A 8 -6.60 -3.20 -6.69
C ILE A 8 -5.42 -2.24 -6.81
N ILE A 9 -4.63 -2.41 -7.86
CA ILE A 9 -3.43 -1.63 -8.12
C ILE A 9 -3.66 -0.71 -9.31
N PHE A 10 -3.54 0.60 -9.10
CA PHE A 10 -3.62 1.57 -10.18
C PHE A 10 -2.45 2.55 -10.13
N PRO A 11 -1.91 2.95 -11.29
CA PRO A 11 -0.94 4.03 -11.34
C PRO A 11 -1.60 5.35 -10.91
N LEU A 12 -0.96 6.06 -10.01
CA LEU A 12 -1.35 7.39 -9.57
C LEU A 12 -0.57 8.42 -10.39
N GLN A 13 -1.22 9.01 -11.39
CA GLN A 13 -0.72 10.26 -11.97
C GLN A 13 -0.99 11.38 -10.98
N ILE A 14 0.06 11.91 -10.35
CA ILE A 14 -0.07 13.12 -9.54
C ILE A 14 -0.42 14.28 -10.48
N PHE A 15 -1.63 14.78 -10.36
CA PHE A 15 -1.95 16.14 -10.77
C PHE A 15 -1.35 17.06 -9.70
N ALA A 16 -0.32 17.82 -10.05
CA ALA A 16 0.33 18.77 -9.17
C ALA A 16 -0.66 19.85 -8.71
N LEU A 17 -1.36 19.60 -7.60
CA LEU A 17 -2.13 20.61 -6.86
C LEU A 17 -1.33 21.19 -5.68
N SER A 18 -0.12 20.69 -5.41
CA SER A 18 0.80 21.30 -4.46
C SER A 18 2.22 21.34 -5.03
N ASN A 19 2.79 22.55 -5.05
CA ASN A 19 4.10 22.87 -5.63
C ASN A 19 5.30 22.34 -4.82
N ASN A 20 5.18 21.19 -4.13
CA ASN A 20 6.22 20.75 -3.20
C ASN A 20 6.65 19.28 -3.34
N VAL A 21 6.24 18.58 -4.40
CA VAL A 21 6.90 17.32 -4.79
C VAL A 21 7.85 17.65 -5.93
N LEU A 22 9.10 17.95 -5.59
CA LEU A 22 10.18 18.01 -6.58
C LEU A 22 10.43 16.58 -7.05
N TYR A 23 9.71 16.16 -8.08
CA TYR A 23 10.06 14.96 -8.85
C TYR A 23 11.42 15.20 -9.47
N ASN A 24 12.46 14.66 -8.84
CA ASN A 24 13.79 14.67 -9.37
C ASN A 24 13.85 13.62 -10.49
N PHE A 25 13.42 14.01 -11.69
CA PHE A 25 13.46 13.13 -12.86
C PHE A 25 14.91 12.76 -13.15
N PRO A 26 15.32 11.48 -13.08
CA PRO A 26 16.64 11.09 -13.50
C PRO A 26 16.78 11.33 -15.02
N GLU A 27 17.87 11.98 -15.43
CA GLU A 27 18.13 12.39 -16.83
C GLU A 27 18.17 11.24 -17.84
N GLN A 28 18.27 9.99 -17.39
CA GLN A 28 18.24 8.76 -18.19
C GLN A 28 17.80 7.59 -17.29
N GLY A 29 16.56 7.08 -17.41
CA GLY A 29 16.15 5.88 -16.65
C GLY A 29 14.66 5.86 -16.35
N VAL A 30 14.15 4.64 -16.10
CA VAL A 30 12.74 4.36 -15.77
C VAL A 30 12.22 5.38 -14.75
N VAL A 31 11.12 6.04 -15.08
CA VAL A 31 10.47 6.98 -14.16
C VAL A 31 9.68 6.15 -13.17
N PRO A 32 10.03 6.13 -11.86
CA PRO A 32 9.23 5.40 -10.89
C PRO A 32 7.82 5.99 -10.86
N VAL A 33 6.84 5.10 -10.95
CA VAL A 33 5.42 5.47 -10.93
C VAL A 33 4.89 5.19 -9.52
N LEU A 34 4.09 6.10 -8.99
CA LEU A 34 3.34 5.82 -7.77
C LEU A 34 2.20 4.87 -8.08
N TYR A 35 2.04 3.85 -7.26
CA TYR A 35 0.92 2.94 -7.33
C TYR A 35 0.11 3.05 -6.05
N VAL A 36 -1.21 3.14 -6.19
CA VAL A 36 -2.15 2.91 -5.08
C VAL A 36 -2.41 1.43 -5.03
N ILE A 37 -2.10 0.81 -3.89
CA ILE A 37 -2.39 -0.59 -3.58
C ILE A 37 -3.48 -0.60 -2.54
N TYR A 38 -4.67 -1.04 -2.95
CA TYR A 38 -5.86 -1.10 -2.11
C TYR A 38 -6.19 -2.56 -1.78
N ALA A 39 -5.98 -2.95 -0.53
CA ALA A 39 -6.21 -4.30 -0.05
C ALA A 39 -7.53 -4.38 0.73
N GLN A 40 -8.29 -5.46 0.54
CA GLN A 40 -9.53 -5.71 1.28
C GLN A 40 -9.41 -6.94 2.17
N ASP A 41 -9.72 -6.76 3.45
CA ASP A 41 -9.76 -7.85 4.42
C ASP A 41 -10.90 -8.83 4.08
N LYS A 42 -10.73 -10.10 4.49
CA LYS A 42 -11.82 -11.09 4.45
C LYS A 42 -12.69 -10.92 5.69
N ALA A 43 -13.95 -11.39 5.63
CA ALA A 43 -14.77 -11.45 6.83
C ALA A 43 -14.05 -12.27 7.92
N ASP A 44 -14.16 -11.83 9.18
CA ASP A 44 -13.57 -12.47 10.36
C ASP A 44 -12.03 -12.63 10.32
N SER A 45 -11.30 -11.80 9.56
CA SER A 45 -9.84 -11.89 9.44
C SER A 45 -9.05 -11.06 10.46
N LEU A 46 -9.70 -10.46 11.46
CA LEU A 46 -9.05 -9.54 12.42
C LEU A 46 -7.88 -10.21 13.16
N GLU A 47 -8.05 -11.45 13.61
CA GLU A 47 -7.00 -12.20 14.31
C GLU A 47 -5.78 -12.45 13.39
N LYS A 48 -6.02 -12.88 12.14
CA LYS A 48 -4.96 -13.06 11.13
C LYS A 48 -4.24 -11.74 10.84
N ARG A 49 -4.97 -10.64 10.74
CA ARG A 49 -4.40 -9.30 10.53
C ARG A 49 -3.47 -8.92 11.67
N LEU A 50 -3.88 -9.13 12.91
CA LEU A 50 -3.07 -8.82 14.09
C LEU A 50 -1.79 -9.66 14.14
N SER A 51 -1.86 -10.95 13.77
CA SER A 51 -0.69 -11.84 13.79
C SER A 51 0.36 -11.47 12.74
N VAL A 52 -0.04 -11.00 11.55
CA VAL A 52 0.90 -10.62 10.48
C VAL A 52 1.33 -9.15 10.53
N ARG A 53 0.66 -8.32 11.34
CA ARG A 53 0.88 -6.87 11.42
C ARG A 53 2.36 -6.48 11.63
N PRO A 54 3.13 -7.09 12.54
CA PRO A 54 4.54 -6.72 12.72
C PRO A 54 5.35 -6.91 11.45
N ALA A 55 5.09 -8.00 10.73
CA ALA A 55 5.79 -8.32 9.51
C ALA A 55 5.38 -7.37 8.37
N HIS A 56 4.11 -6.97 8.30
CA HIS A 56 3.64 -5.96 7.33
C HIS A 56 4.28 -4.59 7.59
N LEU A 57 4.36 -4.15 8.85
CA LEU A 57 5.00 -2.87 9.23
C LEU A 57 6.49 -2.84 8.86
N ALA A 58 7.23 -3.93 9.07
CA ALA A 58 8.65 -4.00 8.71
C ALA A 58 8.90 -3.77 7.21
N ARG A 59 7.97 -4.18 6.35
CA ARG A 59 8.06 -3.99 4.89
C ARG A 59 7.74 -2.57 4.47
N LEU A 60 6.76 -1.94 5.13
CA LEU A 60 6.48 -0.51 4.94
C LEU A 60 7.66 0.34 5.41
N GLN A 61 8.32 -0.05 6.49
CA GLN A 61 9.53 0.64 6.97
C GLN A 61 10.64 0.59 5.92
N LEU A 62 10.83 -0.54 5.23
CA LEU A 62 11.81 -0.64 4.15
C LEU A 62 11.50 0.35 3.01
N LEU A 63 10.24 0.43 2.55
CA LEU A 63 9.85 1.40 1.51
C LEU A 63 10.02 2.84 1.99
N HIS A 64 9.77 3.12 3.26
CA HIS A 64 10.00 4.43 3.86
C HIS A 64 11.49 4.79 3.89
N ASP A 65 12.34 3.86 4.31
CA ASP A 65 13.79 4.06 4.40
C ASP A 65 14.44 4.23 3.01
N GLU A 66 13.85 3.61 1.99
CA GLU A 66 14.21 3.79 0.56
C GLU A 66 13.68 5.11 -0.04
N GLY A 67 12.86 5.88 0.70
CA GLY A 67 12.24 7.12 0.20
C GLY A 67 11.12 6.88 -0.83
N ARG A 68 10.63 5.64 -0.94
CA ARG A 68 9.65 5.20 -1.95
C ARG A 68 8.22 5.15 -1.42
N LEU A 69 8.00 5.29 -0.11
CA LEU A 69 6.67 5.28 0.50
C LEU A 69 6.11 6.70 0.62
N LEU A 70 5.00 6.98 -0.08
CA LEU A 70 4.26 8.23 0.11
C LEU A 70 3.41 8.17 1.37
N THR A 71 2.60 7.12 1.52
CA THR A 71 1.78 6.88 2.71
C THR A 71 1.27 5.45 2.76
N ALA A 72 0.98 4.95 3.96
CA ALA A 72 0.30 3.68 4.15
C ALA A 72 -0.52 3.69 5.45
N GLY A 73 -1.64 2.96 5.45
CA GLY A 73 -2.47 2.86 6.65
C GLY A 73 -3.56 1.80 6.57
N PRO A 74 -4.04 1.32 7.73
CA PRO A 74 -5.23 0.48 7.80
C PRO A 74 -6.49 1.30 7.48
N MET A 75 -7.55 0.63 7.04
CA MET A 75 -8.88 1.23 6.83
C MET A 75 -9.83 0.76 7.93
N PRO A 76 -10.11 1.58 8.96
CA PRO A 76 -11.05 1.24 10.01
C PRO A 76 -12.46 0.96 9.47
N ALA A 77 -13.15 -0.03 10.04
CA ALA A 77 -14.53 -0.35 9.64
C ALA A 77 -15.57 0.66 10.14
N VAL A 78 -15.17 1.53 11.06
CA VAL A 78 -15.97 2.61 11.66
C VAL A 78 -15.15 3.89 11.66
N ASP A 79 -15.81 5.04 11.83
CA ASP A 79 -15.15 6.35 11.90
C ASP A 79 -14.39 6.53 13.23
N SER A 80 -13.29 5.81 13.38
CA SER A 80 -12.39 5.82 14.54
C SER A 80 -11.00 5.31 14.16
N ASN A 81 -9.95 5.93 14.67
CA ASN A 81 -8.58 5.45 14.52
C ASN A 81 -8.30 4.15 15.28
N ASP A 82 -9.09 3.85 16.31
CA ASP A 82 -9.09 2.60 17.06
C ASP A 82 -10.49 1.97 16.99
N PRO A 83 -10.77 1.11 16.00
CA PRO A 83 -12.09 0.54 15.79
C PRO A 83 -12.43 -0.59 16.77
N GLY A 84 -11.49 -1.01 17.63
CA GLY A 84 -11.70 -2.12 18.57
C GLY A 84 -12.22 -3.38 17.87
N ALA A 85 -13.34 -3.92 18.38
CA ALA A 85 -13.98 -5.11 17.83
C ALA A 85 -14.60 -4.92 16.43
N ALA A 86 -14.86 -3.68 16.00
CA ALA A 86 -15.35 -3.43 14.63
C ALA A 86 -14.27 -3.75 13.58
N GLY A 87 -12.99 -3.74 13.97
CA GLY A 87 -11.88 -4.14 13.12
C GLY A 87 -11.65 -3.22 11.93
N PHE A 88 -11.08 -3.79 10.87
CA PHE A 88 -10.63 -3.08 9.68
C PHE A 88 -11.20 -3.72 8.42
N THR A 89 -11.44 -2.92 7.38
CA THR A 89 -11.92 -3.40 6.08
C THR A 89 -10.80 -3.66 5.10
N GLY A 90 -9.57 -3.28 5.44
CA GLY A 90 -8.44 -3.39 4.53
C GLY A 90 -7.25 -2.50 4.88
N SER A 91 -6.40 -2.25 3.90
CA SER A 91 -5.27 -1.32 3.97
C SER A 91 -5.10 -0.57 2.66
N THR A 92 -4.54 0.63 2.72
CA THR A 92 -4.10 1.38 1.53
C THR A 92 -2.61 1.67 1.66
N VAL A 93 -1.86 1.42 0.58
CA VAL A 93 -0.44 1.76 0.45
C VAL A 93 -0.27 2.57 -0.81
N ILE A 94 0.46 3.68 -0.75
CA ILE A 94 0.87 4.47 -1.91
C ILE A 94 2.39 4.53 -1.92
N ALA A 95 3.00 3.88 -2.91
CA ALA A 95 4.46 3.74 -3.00
C ALA A 95 4.95 3.69 -4.44
N GLU A 96 6.23 3.98 -4.63
CA GLU A 96 6.91 4.01 -5.91
C GLU A 96 7.40 2.62 -6.35
N PHE A 97 7.09 2.25 -7.60
CA PHE A 97 7.59 1.03 -8.23
C PHE A 97 8.04 1.29 -9.66
N GLU A 98 8.95 0.44 -10.15
CA GLU A 98 9.48 0.48 -11.52
C GLU A 98 8.43 0.07 -12.58
N SER A 99 7.45 -0.74 -12.19
CA SER A 99 6.38 -1.19 -13.07
C SER A 99 5.16 -1.71 -12.29
N LEU A 100 4.05 -1.96 -13.01
CA LEU A 100 2.85 -2.56 -12.44
C LEU A 100 3.13 -3.98 -11.93
N GLU A 101 3.93 -4.74 -12.67
CA GLU A 101 4.33 -6.10 -12.30
C GLU A 101 5.15 -6.10 -11.01
N ALA A 102 6.05 -5.13 -10.83
CA ALA A 102 6.81 -4.97 -9.59
C ALA A 102 5.90 -4.60 -8.40
N ALA A 103 4.92 -3.72 -8.62
CA ALA A 103 3.92 -3.37 -7.61
C ALA A 103 3.05 -4.58 -7.23
N GLN A 104 2.61 -5.38 -8.22
CA GLN A 104 1.82 -6.58 -7.99
C GLN A 104 2.61 -7.65 -7.24
N ALA A 105 3.85 -7.93 -7.66
CA ALA A 105 4.71 -8.89 -6.99
C ALA A 105 4.99 -8.48 -5.54
N TRP A 106 5.12 -7.18 -5.29
CA TRP A 106 5.24 -6.65 -3.94
C TRP A 106 3.93 -6.84 -3.16
N ALA A 107 2.76 -6.53 -3.72
CA ALA A 107 1.48 -6.70 -3.04
C ALA A 107 1.26 -8.17 -2.62
N ASP A 108 1.42 -9.10 -3.57
CA ASP A 108 1.21 -10.54 -3.38
C ASP A 108 2.10 -11.13 -2.27
N ALA A 109 3.32 -10.61 -2.11
CA ALA A 109 4.28 -11.08 -1.11
C ALA A 109 4.04 -10.51 0.30
N ASN A 110 3.28 -9.41 0.41
CA ASN A 110 3.34 -8.53 1.58
C ASN A 110 1.97 -8.14 2.15
N ILE A 111 0.88 -8.43 1.45
CA ILE A 111 -0.49 -8.15 1.86
C ILE A 111 -1.21 -9.48 2.17
N PRO A 112 -1.75 -9.65 3.40
CA PRO A 112 -2.28 -10.93 3.91
C PRO A 112 -3.72 -11.28 3.51
#